data_AF-A0A1X9SZY3-F1
#
_entry.id   AF-A0A1X9SZY3-F1
#
_cell.length_a   1.000
_cell.length_b   1.000
_cell.length_c   1.000
_cell.angle_alpha   90.00
_cell.angle_beta   90.00
_cell.angle_gamma   90.00
#
_symmetry.space_group_name_H-M   'P 1'
#
loop_
_entity.id
_entity.type
_entity.pdbx_description
1 polymer ?
#
loop_
_entity_poly.entity_id
_entity_poly.type
_entity_poly.pdbx_seq_one_letter_code
_entity_poly.pdbx_strand_id
1 'polypeptide(L)'
;MQDNVSDIEFIYTLAYEFGFLAAVKNSTLIIAKKIDFGVSNAPKYEIDIKELYSLEINEAYRNVYKSVVLQWQDISSGAMRSLRAGSGEPSYNMRISQPKSDGEAYAKANAKLNELKKSGISGRCSLAGANIIAGGSITFKNTNSDIELKKFSITSVRHNLNSRGYSVEVEFVR
;
A
#
# COMPACT_ATOMS: atom_id res chain seq x y z
N MET A 1 3.23 13.63 -19.27
CA MET A 1 2.78 13.00 -20.53
C MET A 1 3.11 11.52 -20.43
N GLN A 2 2.30 10.67 -21.07
CA GLN A 2 2.59 9.24 -21.19
C GLN A 2 3.68 9.09 -22.26
N ASP A 3 4.93 9.03 -21.84
CA ASP A 3 6.07 8.90 -22.74
C ASP A 3 6.70 7.51 -22.56
N ASN A 4 6.70 6.71 -23.63
CA ASN A 4 7.26 5.36 -23.68
C ASN A 4 6.84 4.41 -22.53
N VAL A 5 5.62 4.56 -22.00
CA VAL A 5 5.03 3.65 -21.00
C VAL A 5 3.70 3.11 -21.50
N SER A 6 3.39 1.86 -21.11
CA SER A 6 2.10 1.24 -21.47
C SER A 6 0.93 1.95 -20.79
N ASP A 7 -0.27 1.86 -21.38
CA ASP A 7 -1.49 2.47 -20.81
C ASP A 7 -1.75 2.00 -19.38
N ILE A 8 -1.51 0.71 -19.11
CA ILE A 8 -1.73 0.14 -17.78
C ILE A 8 -0.73 0.66 -16.75
N GLU A 9 0.54 0.82 -17.15
CA GLU A 9 1.58 1.39 -16.31
C GLU A 9 1.32 2.87 -16.03
N PHE A 10 0.83 3.60 -17.03
CA PHE A 10 0.40 4.99 -16.86
C PHE A 10 -0.74 5.12 -15.85
N ILE A 11 -1.77 4.27 -15.96
CA ILE A 11 -2.89 4.24 -15.01
C ILE A 11 -2.41 3.89 -13.60
N TYR A 12 -1.52 2.89 -13.46
CA TYR A 12 -1.00 2.47 -12.17
C TYR A 12 -0.17 3.56 -11.51
N THR A 13 0.68 4.23 -12.28
CA THR A 13 1.48 5.36 -11.80
C THR A 13 0.58 6.49 -11.34
N LEU A 14 -0.42 6.87 -12.14
CA LEU A 14 -1.37 7.93 -11.79
C LEU A 14 -2.15 7.59 -10.53
N ALA A 15 -2.69 6.38 -10.44
CA ALA A 15 -3.41 5.92 -9.26
C ALA A 15 -2.52 6.02 -8.01
N TYR A 16 -1.28 5.51 -8.10
CA TYR A 16 -0.34 5.52 -6.98
C TYR A 16 0.02 6.94 -6.54
N GLU A 17 0.32 7.86 -7.46
CA GLU A 17 0.65 9.26 -7.16
C GLU A 17 -0.44 9.97 -6.34
N PHE A 18 -1.70 9.62 -6.58
CA PHE A 18 -2.85 10.21 -5.90
C PHE A 18 -3.35 9.37 -4.72
N GLY A 19 -2.62 8.33 -4.32
CA GLY A 19 -2.99 7.50 -3.17
C GLY A 19 -4.15 6.56 -3.44
N PHE A 20 -4.26 6.06 -4.67
CA PHE A 20 -5.18 5.01 -5.10
C PHE A 20 -4.42 3.71 -5.38
N LEU A 21 -5.18 2.63 -5.49
CA LEU A 21 -4.77 1.33 -6.03
C LEU A 21 -5.53 1.11 -7.33
N ALA A 22 -4.83 0.58 -8.32
CA ALA A 22 -5.41 0.19 -9.59
C ALA A 22 -5.10 -1.29 -9.87
N ALA A 23 -6.08 -2.03 -10.38
CA ALA A 23 -5.91 -3.42 -10.79
C ALA A 23 -6.90 -3.78 -11.89
N VAL A 24 -6.52 -4.69 -12.77
CA VAL A 24 -7.44 -5.33 -13.72
C VAL A 24 -7.82 -6.70 -13.19
N LYS A 25 -9.12 -6.94 -13.01
CA LYS A 25 -9.69 -8.22 -12.55
C LYS A 25 -10.94 -8.51 -13.37
N ASN A 26 -11.08 -9.71 -13.90
CA ASN A 26 -12.27 -10.14 -14.66
C ASN A 26 -12.68 -9.11 -15.74
N SER A 27 -11.72 -8.71 -16.59
CA SER A 27 -11.91 -7.68 -17.64
C SER A 27 -12.42 -6.32 -17.14
N THR A 28 -12.26 -6.03 -15.84
CA THR A 28 -12.70 -4.79 -15.21
C THR A 28 -11.49 -4.06 -14.63
N LEU A 29 -11.34 -2.78 -14.99
CA LEU A 29 -10.40 -1.89 -14.31
C LEU A 29 -11.03 -1.41 -13.00
N ILE A 30 -10.37 -1.70 -11.89
CA ILE A 30 -10.77 -1.31 -10.54
C ILE A 30 -9.80 -0.23 -10.08
N ILE A 31 -10.32 0.95 -9.74
CA ILE A 31 -9.57 2.02 -9.08
C ILE A 31 -10.24 2.30 -7.74
N ALA A 32 -9.50 2.13 -6.67
CA ALA A 32 -9.99 2.34 -5.31
C ALA A 32 -9.01 3.20 -4.53
N LYS A 33 -9.50 4.05 -3.63
CA LYS A 33 -8.63 4.81 -2.72
C LYS A 33 -7.79 3.81 -1.93
N LYS A 34 -6.53 4.12 -1.67
CA LYS A 34 -5.69 3.36 -0.73
C LYS A 34 -6.20 3.71 0.68
N ILE A 35 -7.23 2.98 1.10
CA ILE A 35 -7.89 3.19 2.39
C ILE A 35 -6.98 2.62 3.48
N ASP A 36 -7.01 3.24 4.66
CA ASP A 36 -6.52 2.58 5.86
C ASP A 36 -7.32 1.29 6.05
N PHE A 37 -6.58 0.18 6.15
CA PHE A 37 -6.97 -1.16 6.53
C PHE A 37 -8.38 -1.29 7.13
N GLY A 38 -9.30 -1.91 6.38
CA GLY A 38 -10.60 -2.30 6.91
C GLY A 38 -11.73 -1.33 6.63
N VAL A 39 -12.00 -1.09 5.34
CA VAL A 39 -13.41 -0.90 4.94
C VAL A 39 -14.20 -1.99 5.63
N SER A 40 -15.29 -1.62 6.30
CA SER A 40 -16.17 -2.55 7.03
C SER A 40 -16.53 -3.80 6.23
N ASN A 41 -16.48 -3.71 4.89
CA ASN A 41 -16.87 -4.75 3.93
C ASN A 41 -15.70 -5.50 3.26
N ALA A 42 -14.43 -5.20 3.56
CA ALA A 42 -13.31 -5.98 3.02
C ALA A 42 -13.24 -7.36 3.69
N PRO A 43 -12.87 -8.44 2.97
CA PRO A 43 -12.73 -9.77 3.57
C PRO A 43 -11.75 -9.75 4.75
N LYS A 44 -12.15 -10.43 5.83
CA LYS A 44 -11.35 -10.59 7.04
C LYS A 44 -11.03 -12.07 7.21
N TYR A 45 -9.75 -12.38 7.31
CA TYR A 45 -9.23 -13.72 7.48
C TYR A 45 -8.57 -13.81 8.85
N GLU A 46 -8.88 -14.87 9.56
CA GLU A 46 -8.30 -15.17 10.85
C GLU A 46 -7.72 -16.57 10.76
N ILE A 47 -6.41 -16.70 10.99
CA ILE A 47 -5.67 -17.94 10.75
C ILE A 47 -5.00 -18.36 12.06
N ASP A 48 -5.25 -19.59 12.49
CA ASP A 48 -4.48 -20.19 13.58
C ASP A 48 -3.06 -20.51 13.09
N ILE A 49 -2.04 -20.20 13.88
CA ILE A 49 -0.65 -20.49 13.52
C ILE A 49 -0.42 -21.98 13.23
N LYS A 50 -1.23 -22.88 13.81
CA LYS A 50 -1.17 -24.34 13.56
C LYS A 50 -1.58 -24.73 12.14
N GLU A 51 -2.32 -23.88 11.45
CA GLU A 51 -2.74 -24.10 10.06
C GLU A 51 -1.64 -23.67 9.06
N LEU A 52 -0.62 -22.96 9.53
CA LEU A 52 0.46 -22.45 8.69
C LEU A 52 1.56 -23.48 8.51
N TYR A 53 2.05 -23.60 7.28
CA TYR A 53 3.30 -24.28 6.98
C TYR A 53 4.50 -23.38 7.28
N SER A 54 4.34 -22.06 7.15
CA SER A 54 5.36 -21.07 7.50
C SER A 54 4.73 -19.73 7.85
N LEU A 55 5.43 -18.98 8.72
CA LEU A 55 5.15 -17.59 9.04
C LEU A 55 6.49 -16.84 9.20
N GLU A 56 6.70 -15.82 8.40
CA GLU A 56 7.83 -14.91 8.48
C GLU A 56 7.32 -13.47 8.66
N ILE A 57 7.89 -12.76 9.63
CA ILE A 57 7.57 -11.36 9.90
C ILE A 57 8.86 -10.56 9.97
N ASN A 58 8.89 -9.49 9.19
CA ASN A 58 9.99 -8.57 9.05
C ASN A 58 9.57 -7.19 9.58
N GLU A 59 10.26 -6.70 10.61
CA GLU A 59 10.09 -5.35 11.13
C GLU A 59 11.26 -4.47 10.68
N ALA A 60 11.03 -3.63 9.67
CA ALA A 60 12.00 -2.64 9.23
C ALA A 60 11.92 -1.38 10.09
N TYR A 61 13.05 -0.93 10.65
CA TYR A 61 13.14 0.40 11.25
C TYR A 61 13.15 1.45 10.13
N ARG A 62 12.00 2.09 9.89
CA ARG A 62 11.88 3.16 8.89
C ARG A 62 11.92 4.53 9.57
N ASN A 63 12.59 5.47 8.94
CA ASN A 63 12.51 6.89 9.32
C ASN A 63 11.05 7.35 9.18
N VAL A 64 10.41 7.64 10.30
CA VAL A 64 9.03 8.11 10.33
C VAL A 64 9.00 9.58 9.94
N TYR A 65 8.74 9.86 8.67
CA TYR A 65 8.50 11.22 8.21
C TYR A 65 7.17 11.73 8.77
N LYS A 66 7.21 12.89 9.42
CA LYS A 66 6.01 13.52 9.98
C LYS A 66 5.32 14.43 8.97
N SER A 67 6.04 14.88 7.95
CA SER A 67 5.49 15.69 6.87
C SER A 67 6.15 15.43 5.52
N VAL A 68 5.45 15.81 4.45
CA VAL A 68 5.96 15.85 3.07
C VAL A 68 5.85 17.28 2.56
N VAL A 69 6.90 17.79 1.94
CA VAL A 69 6.89 19.09 1.26
C VAL A 69 7.06 18.88 -0.24
N LEU A 70 6.03 19.26 -1.00
CA LEU A 70 6.12 19.35 -2.44
C LEU A 70 6.66 20.71 -2.85
N GLN A 71 7.49 20.72 -3.89
CA GLN A 71 8.04 21.93 -4.48
C GLN A 71 7.85 21.91 -5.99
N TRP A 72 7.46 23.03 -6.57
CA TRP A 72 7.35 23.19 -8.02
C TRP A 72 7.69 24.62 -8.43
N GLN A 73 8.11 24.78 -9.68
CA GLN A 73 8.26 26.10 -10.28
C GLN A 73 6.92 26.53 -10.89
N ASP A 74 6.47 27.74 -10.54
CA ASP A 74 5.31 28.36 -11.16
C ASP A 74 5.70 28.86 -12.57
N ILE A 75 5.02 28.37 -13.60
CA ILE A 75 5.34 28.66 -15.01
C ILE A 75 5.12 30.15 -15.33
N SER A 76 4.16 30.80 -14.67
CA SER A 76 3.81 32.20 -14.96
C SER A 76 4.80 33.21 -14.36
N SER A 77 5.28 32.94 -13.15
CA SER A 77 6.15 33.84 -12.38
C SER A 77 7.60 33.39 -12.32
N GLY A 78 7.89 32.14 -12.68
CA GLY A 78 9.20 31.50 -12.51
C GLY A 78 9.57 31.20 -11.06
N ALA A 79 8.73 31.57 -10.09
CA ALA A 79 9.01 31.44 -8.67
C ALA A 79 8.83 29.99 -8.17
N MET A 80 9.65 29.59 -7.20
CA MET A 80 9.47 28.33 -6.50
C MET A 80 8.30 28.42 -5.52
N ARG A 81 7.31 27.56 -5.71
CA ARG A 81 6.20 27.34 -4.77
C ARG A 81 6.43 26.04 -4.00
N SER A 82 5.80 25.97 -2.83
CA SER A 82 5.80 24.77 -2.02
C SER A 82 4.50 24.57 -1.27
N LEU A 83 4.19 23.31 -0.96
CA LEU A 83 3.05 22.91 -0.15
C LEU A 83 3.46 21.78 0.79
N ARG A 84 3.02 21.83 2.05
CA ARG A 84 3.29 20.81 3.06
C ARG A 84 2.03 20.00 3.39
N ALA A 85 2.16 18.68 3.42
CA ALA A 85 1.20 17.78 4.06
C ALA A 85 1.79 17.23 5.37
N GLY A 86 0.98 17.18 6.43
CA GLY A 86 1.42 16.82 7.77
C GLY A 86 2.15 17.95 8.51
N SER A 87 2.62 17.67 9.71
CA SER A 87 3.26 18.64 10.60
C SER A 87 4.46 18.05 11.32
N GLY A 88 5.49 18.88 11.54
CA GLY A 88 6.72 18.49 12.24
C GLY A 88 7.80 17.84 11.35
N GLU A 89 8.91 17.50 11.99
CA GLU A 89 10.11 16.90 11.38
C GLU A 89 10.31 15.45 11.85
N PRO A 90 10.95 14.58 11.04
CA PRO A 90 11.57 14.88 9.74
C PRO A 90 10.56 15.06 8.61
N SER A 91 10.88 15.95 7.67
CA SER A 91 10.12 16.22 6.44
C SER A 91 10.75 15.55 5.22
N TYR A 92 9.92 14.96 4.36
CA TYR A 92 10.35 14.43 3.07
C TYR A 92 10.09 15.47 1.98
N ASN A 93 11.16 15.96 1.34
CA ASN A 93 11.07 16.96 0.28
C ASN A 93 11.07 16.29 -1.08
N MET A 94 10.14 16.67 -1.97
CA MET A 94 10.14 16.20 -3.36
C MET A 94 9.71 17.30 -4.33
N ARG A 95 10.29 17.27 -5.53
CA ARG A 95 9.95 18.20 -6.62
C ARG A 95 8.96 17.56 -7.58
N ILE A 96 7.99 18.35 -8.03
CA ILE A 96 6.99 17.95 -9.01
C ILE A 96 6.87 19.00 -10.11
N SER A 97 6.29 18.60 -11.23
CA SER A 97 5.77 19.55 -12.23
C SER A 97 4.65 20.40 -11.63
N GLN A 98 4.42 21.58 -12.19
CA GLN A 98 3.36 22.48 -11.71
C GLN A 98 2.00 21.74 -11.67
N PRO A 99 1.36 21.64 -10.49
CA PRO A 99 0.03 21.06 -10.35
C PRO A 99 -1.02 21.98 -10.97
N LYS A 100 -2.18 21.42 -11.34
CA LYS A 100 -3.34 22.20 -11.82
C LYS A 100 -3.96 23.05 -10.72
N SER A 101 -3.80 22.65 -9.47
CA SER A 101 -4.31 23.35 -8.30
C SER A 101 -3.54 22.96 -7.03
N ASP A 102 -3.66 23.78 -5.98
CA ASP A 102 -3.14 23.45 -4.66
C ASP A 102 -3.78 22.17 -4.09
N GLY A 103 -5.05 21.89 -4.44
CA GLY A 103 -5.72 20.65 -4.07
C GLY A 103 -5.07 19.40 -4.68
N GLU A 104 -4.61 19.48 -5.93
CA GLU A 104 -3.87 18.41 -6.57
C GLU A 104 -2.52 18.17 -5.89
N ALA A 105 -1.77 19.25 -5.61
CA ALA A 105 -0.53 19.14 -4.85
C ALA A 105 -0.76 18.54 -3.47
N TYR A 106 -1.78 18.99 -2.75
CA TYR A 106 -2.11 18.44 -1.44
C TYR A 106 -2.44 16.95 -1.51
N ALA A 107 -3.21 16.51 -2.51
CA ALA A 107 -3.54 15.10 -2.69
C ALA A 107 -2.28 14.23 -2.91
N LYS A 108 -1.35 14.67 -3.77
CA LYS A 108 -0.06 13.97 -3.99
C LYS A 108 0.81 13.96 -2.73
N ALA A 109 0.91 15.09 -2.04
CA ALA A 109 1.69 15.22 -0.81
C ALA A 109 1.17 14.28 0.29
N ASN A 110 -0.16 14.25 0.45
CA ASN A 110 -0.82 13.41 1.44
C ASN A 110 -0.72 11.92 1.09
N ALA A 111 -0.83 11.56 -0.20
CA ALA A 111 -0.60 10.20 -0.67
C ALA A 111 0.82 9.71 -0.33
N LYS A 112 1.83 10.55 -0.61
CA LYS A 112 3.22 10.24 -0.26
C LYS A 112 3.43 10.13 1.24
N LEU A 113 2.82 11.03 2.03
CA LEU A 113 2.93 10.99 3.48
C LEU A 113 2.32 9.70 4.05
N ASN A 114 1.15 9.29 3.56
CA ASN A 114 0.51 8.06 3.98
C ASN A 114 1.32 6.82 3.60
N GLU A 115 2.00 6.85 2.45
CA GLU A 115 2.94 5.80 2.08
C GLU A 115 4.13 5.71 3.05
N LEU A 116 4.75 6.85 3.38
CA LEU A 116 5.89 6.92 4.30
C LEU A 116 5.51 6.55 5.74
N LYS A 117 4.25 6.77 6.13
CA LYS A 117 3.71 6.38 7.44
C LYS A 117 3.39 4.88 7.56
N LYS A 118 3.31 4.14 6.45
CA LYS A 118 3.08 2.68 6.53
C LYS A 118 4.16 2.04 7.37
N SER A 119 3.74 1.16 8.27
CA SER A 119 4.67 0.56 9.22
C SER A 119 5.73 -0.24 8.46
N GLY A 120 6.93 -0.34 9.02
CA GLY A 120 7.96 -1.22 8.48
C GLY A 120 7.65 -2.70 8.68
N ILE A 121 6.47 -3.05 9.19
CA ILE A 121 6.09 -4.43 9.45
C ILE A 121 5.49 -5.04 8.19
N SER A 122 6.15 -6.06 7.69
CA SER A 122 5.73 -6.88 6.55
C SER A 122 5.92 -8.34 6.89
N GLY A 123 5.33 -9.23 6.12
CA GLY A 123 5.51 -10.66 6.35
C GLY A 123 4.92 -11.50 5.24
N ARG A 124 5.16 -12.80 5.36
CA ARG A 124 4.68 -13.81 4.45
C ARG A 124 4.29 -15.05 5.24
N CYS A 125 3.18 -15.68 4.85
CA CYS A 125 2.81 -16.98 5.38
C CYS A 125 2.37 -17.92 4.27
N SER A 126 2.43 -19.22 4.54
CA SER A 126 1.92 -20.24 3.63
C SER A 126 1.07 -21.27 4.38
N LEU A 127 0.06 -21.79 3.70
CA LEU A 127 -0.92 -22.73 4.26
C LEU A 127 -1.52 -23.63 3.18
N ALA A 128 -2.30 -24.61 3.63
CA ALA A 128 -3.14 -25.41 2.76
C ALA A 128 -4.14 -24.54 1.98
N GLY A 129 -4.65 -25.06 0.88
CA GLY A 129 -5.65 -24.41 0.04
C GLY A 129 -6.73 -23.61 0.77
N ALA A 130 -6.81 -22.30 0.51
CA ALA A 130 -7.75 -21.38 1.16
C ALA A 130 -8.27 -20.30 0.20
N ASN A 131 -9.48 -19.79 0.44
CA ASN A 131 -10.12 -18.74 -0.37
C ASN A 131 -9.72 -17.32 0.09
N ILE A 132 -8.41 -17.07 0.12
CA ILE A 132 -7.82 -15.80 0.54
C ILE A 132 -7.61 -14.90 -0.69
N ILE A 133 -7.93 -13.61 -0.58
CA ILE A 133 -7.72 -12.64 -1.67
C ILE A 133 -6.94 -11.42 -1.20
N ALA A 134 -6.21 -10.80 -2.13
CA ALA A 134 -5.55 -9.52 -1.91
C ALA A 134 -6.59 -8.40 -1.68
N GLY A 135 -6.22 -7.39 -0.88
CA GLY A 135 -7.12 -6.31 -0.48
C GLY A 135 -7.98 -6.61 0.76
N GLY A 136 -8.00 -7.86 1.22
CA GLY A 136 -8.52 -8.23 2.53
C GLY A 136 -7.55 -7.94 3.67
N SER A 137 -7.94 -8.29 4.90
CA SER A 137 -7.08 -8.25 6.08
C SER A 137 -6.90 -9.62 6.71
N ILE A 138 -5.73 -9.87 7.28
CA ILE A 138 -5.38 -11.09 7.99
C ILE A 138 -4.98 -10.79 9.44
N THR A 139 -5.45 -11.64 10.36
CA THR A 139 -5.02 -11.71 11.77
C THR A 139 -4.57 -13.12 12.09
N PHE A 140 -3.58 -13.25 12.99
CA PHE A 140 -3.06 -14.54 13.41
C PHE A 140 -3.46 -14.83 14.86
N LYS A 141 -3.94 -16.05 15.11
CA LYS A 141 -4.27 -16.55 16.45
C LYS A 141 -3.16 -17.46 16.97
N ASN A 142 -3.07 -17.55 18.31
CA ASN A 142 -2.19 -18.48 19.02
C ASN A 142 -0.69 -18.34 18.67
N THR A 143 -0.24 -17.12 18.36
CA THR A 143 1.17 -16.81 18.09
C THR A 143 2.00 -16.68 19.38
N ASN A 144 1.37 -16.58 20.57
CA ASN A 144 2.04 -16.32 21.85
C ASN A 144 2.94 -15.07 21.82
N SER A 145 2.59 -14.09 20.99
CA SER A 145 3.37 -12.87 20.75
C SER A 145 2.45 -11.67 20.50
N ASP A 146 2.99 -10.46 20.54
CA ASP A 146 2.25 -9.22 20.26
C ASP A 146 1.67 -9.15 18.83
N ILE A 147 2.01 -10.11 17.96
CA ILE A 147 1.46 -10.25 16.61
C ILE A 147 -0.05 -10.54 16.64
N GLU A 148 -0.58 -11.19 17.69
CA GLU A 148 -2.03 -11.47 17.79
C GLU A 148 -2.89 -10.21 17.84
N LEU A 149 -2.32 -9.11 18.37
CA LEU A 149 -2.99 -7.81 18.45
C LEU A 149 -2.89 -7.03 17.14
N LYS A 150 -2.21 -7.56 16.12
CA LYS A 150 -1.92 -6.87 14.87
C LYS A 150 -2.83 -7.37 13.74
N LYS A 151 -3.53 -6.43 13.11
CA LYS A 151 -4.22 -6.62 11.84
C LYS A 151 -3.29 -6.21 10.70
N PHE A 152 -3.17 -7.07 9.69
CA PHE A 152 -2.37 -6.82 8.49
C PHE A 152 -3.27 -6.75 7.26
N SER A 153 -2.85 -6.04 6.21
CA SER A 153 -3.48 -6.07 4.89
C SER A 153 -2.72 -7.01 4.01
N ILE A 154 -3.48 -7.80 3.28
CA ILE A 154 -2.96 -8.72 2.29
C ILE A 154 -2.63 -7.91 1.03
N THR A 155 -1.36 -7.88 0.67
CA THR A 155 -0.85 -7.20 -0.52
C THR A 155 -0.76 -8.12 -1.72
N SER A 156 -0.51 -9.41 -1.49
CA SER A 156 -0.39 -10.42 -2.53
C SER A 156 -0.90 -11.77 -2.04
N VAL A 157 -1.49 -12.52 -2.96
CA VAL A 157 -1.87 -13.93 -2.75
C VAL A 157 -1.43 -14.72 -3.98
N ARG A 158 -0.72 -15.82 -3.75
CA ARG A 158 -0.34 -16.78 -4.78
C ARG A 158 -0.98 -18.12 -4.46
N HIS A 159 -1.84 -18.58 -5.37
CA HIS A 159 -2.44 -19.90 -5.33
C HIS A 159 -1.61 -20.85 -6.19
N ASN A 160 -1.14 -21.96 -5.61
CA ASN A 160 -0.35 -22.97 -6.31
C ASN A 160 -1.11 -24.30 -6.29
N LEU A 161 -1.51 -24.78 -7.45
CA LEU A 161 -2.08 -26.12 -7.62
C LEU A 161 -1.10 -26.99 -8.40
N ASN A 162 -0.63 -28.07 -7.81
CA ASN A 162 0.28 -29.02 -8.44
C ASN A 162 -0.02 -30.46 -7.99
N SER A 163 0.82 -31.42 -8.41
CA SER A 163 0.65 -32.85 -8.07
C SER A 163 0.72 -33.17 -6.58
N ARG A 164 1.22 -32.25 -5.75
CA ARG A 164 1.28 -32.37 -4.28
C ARG A 164 0.08 -31.74 -3.58
N GLY A 165 -0.83 -31.11 -4.32
CA GLY A 165 -2.04 -30.49 -3.81
C GLY A 165 -2.12 -28.99 -4.07
N TYR A 166 -2.96 -28.33 -3.27
CA TYR A 166 -3.25 -26.91 -3.36
C TYR A 166 -2.67 -26.18 -2.14
N SER A 167 -1.80 -25.20 -2.36
CA SER A 167 -1.26 -24.33 -1.33
C SER A 167 -1.49 -22.85 -1.66
N VAL A 168 -1.54 -22.05 -0.61
CA VAL A 168 -1.69 -20.60 -0.70
C VAL A 168 -0.53 -19.94 0.01
N GLU A 169 -0.04 -18.88 -0.60
CA GLU A 169 1.00 -18.03 -0.07
C GLU A 169 0.50 -16.59 -0.03
N VAL A 170 0.64 -15.96 1.13
CA VAL A 170 0.06 -14.66 1.44
C VAL A 170 1.17 -13.72 1.86
N GLU A 171 1.29 -12.58 1.18
CA GLU A 171 2.15 -11.47 1.61
C GLU A 171 1.30 -10.37 2.21
N PHE A 172 1.77 -9.78 3.30
CA PHE A 172 1.03 -8.80 4.05
C PHE A 172 1.92 -7.71 4.64
N VAL A 173 1.30 -6.55 4.90
CA VAL A 173 1.95 -5.38 5.53
C VAL A 173 1.02 -4.78 6.56
N ARG A 174 1.54 -3.88 7.39
CA ARG A 174 0.75 -3.02 8.30
C ARG A 174 0.91 -1.54 7.99
#